data_AF-A0A172Y769-F1
#
_entry.id   AF-A0A172Y769-F1
#
_cell.length_a   1.000
_cell.length_b   1.000
_cell.length_c   1.000
_cell.angle_alpha   90.00
_cell.angle_beta   90.00
_cell.angle_gamma   90.00
#
_symmetry.space_group_name_H-M   'P 1'
#
loop_
_entity.id
_entity.type
_entity.pdbx_description
1 polymer ?
#
loop_
_entity_poly.entity_id
_entity_poly.type
_entity_poly.pdbx_seq_one_letter_code
_entity_poly.pdbx_strand_id
1 'polypeptide(L)' 'MRQTVPPPKPPQGEAGEWTLLQSRLDRTFWQWDRRPEPAAPVLTRFVIVRPPERLDYDTFDEAEAMFEAMEE' A
#
# COMPACT_ATOMS: atom_id res chain seq x y z
N MET A 1 -25.38 13.13 -8.44
CA MET A 1 -24.08 13.22 -9.14
C MET A 1 -23.21 12.09 -8.61
N ARG A 2 -22.88 11.08 -9.40
CA ARG A 2 -21.96 10.01 -8.96
C ARG A 2 -20.55 10.62 -8.98
N GLN A 3 -20.06 11.09 -7.84
CA GLN A 3 -18.64 11.40 -7.70
C GLN A 3 -17.89 10.08 -7.87
N THR A 4 -17.32 9.88 -9.05
CA THR A 4 -16.33 8.83 -9.27
C THR A 4 -15.07 9.29 -8.55
N VAL A 5 -14.83 8.78 -7.35
CA VAL A 5 -13.53 8.97 -6.68
C VAL A 5 -12.47 8.42 -7.64
N PRO A 6 -11.46 9.22 -8.02
CA PRO A 6 -10.41 8.73 -8.90
C PRO A 6 -9.73 7.52 -8.25
N PRO A 7 -9.30 6.52 -9.02
CA PRO A 7 -8.60 5.38 -8.46
C PRO A 7 -7.38 5.86 -7.67
N PRO A 8 -7.10 5.25 -6.51
CA PRO A 8 -5.99 5.68 -5.68
C PRO A 8 -4.69 5.54 -6.46
N LYS A 9 -3.79 6.50 -6.26
CA LYS A 9 -2.47 6.48 -6.89
C LYS A 9 -1.47 5.85 -5.93
N PRO A 10 -0.53 5.03 -6.42
CA PRO A 10 0.53 4.51 -5.58
C PRO A 10 1.42 5.67 -5.07
N PRO A 11 2.12 5.47 -3.95
CA PRO A 11 3.16 6.39 -3.48
C PRO A 11 4.14 6.78 -4.60
N GLN A 12 4.50 8.07 -4.64
CA GLN A 12 5.37 8.62 -5.68
C GLN A 12 6.82 8.73 -5.16
N GLY A 13 7.80 8.59 -6.07
CA GLY A 13 9.22 8.76 -5.74
C GLY A 13 9.95 7.47 -5.34
N GLU A 14 9.26 6.34 -5.30
CA GLU A 14 9.82 5.04 -4.98
C GLU A 14 9.85 4.13 -6.22
N ALA A 15 11.02 3.56 -6.50
CA ALA A 15 11.19 2.57 -7.56
C ALA A 15 10.67 1.20 -7.09
N GLY A 16 9.89 0.53 -7.93
CA GLY A 16 9.31 -0.77 -7.68
C GLY A 16 7.92 -0.90 -8.27
N GLU A 17 7.38 -2.09 -8.22
CA GLU A 17 6.02 -2.38 -8.67
C GLU A 17 5.06 -2.20 -7.50
N TRP A 18 3.98 -1.46 -7.74
CA TRP A 18 2.95 -1.20 -6.75
C TRP A 18 1.66 -1.90 -7.17
N THR A 19 1.17 -2.79 -6.31
CA THR A 19 -0.08 -3.51 -6.52
C THR A 19 -1.09 -3.04 -5.49
N LEU A 20 -2.24 -2.53 -5.95
CA LEU A 20 -3.34 -2.14 -5.07
C LEU A 20 -4.03 -3.41 -4.54
N LEU A 21 -4.02 -3.58 -3.22
CA LEU A 21 -4.68 -4.70 -2.56
C LEU A 21 -6.11 -4.34 -2.15
N GLN A 22 -6.29 -3.19 -1.49
CA GLN A 22 -7.59 -2.71 -1.06
C GLN A 22 -7.65 -1.17 -1.05
N SER A 23 -8.83 -0.60 -1.27
CA SER A 23 -9.06 0.84 -1.18
C SER A 23 -10.33 1.14 -0.40
N ARG A 24 -10.24 2.04 0.58
CA ARG A 24 -11.36 2.61 1.32
C ARG A 24 -11.39 4.12 1.09
N LEU A 25 -12.34 4.82 1.73
CA LEU A 25 -12.52 6.27 1.53
C LEU A 25 -11.40 7.10 2.16
N ASP A 26 -10.86 6.65 3.30
CA ASP A 26 -9.88 7.34 4.12
C ASP A 26 -8.46 6.76 3.99
N ARG A 27 -8.33 5.53 3.46
CA ARG A 27 -7.05 4.81 3.37
C ARG A 27 -6.99 3.84 2.20
N THR A 28 -5.77 3.49 1.82
CA THR A 28 -5.47 2.56 0.73
C THR A 28 -4.38 1.60 1.15
N PHE A 29 -4.50 0.34 0.74
CA PHE A 29 -3.57 -0.72 1.05
C PHE A 29 -2.87 -1.21 -0.22
N TRP A 30 -1.55 -1.15 -0.22
CA TRP A 30 -0.70 -1.48 -1.34
C TRP A 30 0.31 -2.56 -0.96
N GLN A 31 0.65 -3.41 -1.92
CA GLN A 31 1.87 -4.20 -1.93
C GLN A 31 2.92 -3.46 -2.77
N TRP A 32 4.14 -3.40 -2.27
CA TRP A 32 5.29 -2.82 -2.95
C TRP A 32 6.38 -3.87 -3.13
N ASP A 33 6.56 -4.29 -4.37
CA ASP A 33 7.60 -5.23 -4.76
C ASP A 33 8.76 -4.46 -5.38
N ARG A 34 9.91 -4.48 -4.71
CA ARG A 34 11.11 -3.80 -5.18
C ARG A 34 12.28 -4.76 -5.28
N ARG A 35 13.11 -4.55 -6.30
CA ARG A 35 14.35 -5.29 -6.50
C ARG A 35 15.51 -4.30 -6.40
N PRO A 36 16.35 -4.36 -5.34
CA PRO A 36 17.43 -3.39 -5.15
C PRO A 36 18.54 -3.56 -6.20
N GLU A 37 18.78 -4.78 -6.67
CA GLU A 37 19.76 -5.11 -7.69
C GLU A 37 19.20 -6.19 -8.62
N PRO A 38 19.53 -6.22 -9.92
CA PRO A 38 18.95 -7.17 -10.88
C PRO A 38 19.01 -8.64 -10.45
N ALA A 39 20.06 -9.05 -9.74
CA ALA A 39 20.24 -10.41 -9.23
C ALA A 39 19.74 -10.64 -7.78
N ALA A 40 19.36 -9.59 -7.06
CA ALA A 40 18.87 -9.70 -5.69
C ALA A 40 17.46 -10.30 -5.64
N PRO A 41 17.08 -10.94 -4.52
CA PRO A 41 15.69 -11.33 -4.30
C PRO A 41 14.76 -10.10 -4.30
N VAL A 42 13.50 -10.31 -4.70
CA VAL A 42 12.46 -9.30 -4.58
C VAL A 42 12.17 -9.08 -3.10
N LEU A 43 12.15 -7.83 -2.69
CA LEU A 43 11.71 -7.41 -1.37
C LEU A 43 10.28 -6.91 -1.51
N THR A 44 9.38 -7.57 -0.78
CA THR A 44 7.97 -7.18 -0.70
C THR A 44 7.73 -6.41 0.59
N ARG A 45 6.97 -5.32 0.51
CA ARG A 45 6.53 -4.52 1.64
C ARG A 45 5.06 -4.18 1.49
N PHE A 46 4.36 -4.11 2.60
CA PHE A 46 2.92 -3.86 2.66
C PHE A 46 2.70 -2.45 3.22
N VAL A 47 2.03 -1.59 2.47
CA VAL A 47 1.96 -0.16 2.74
C VAL A 47 0.52 0.30 2.84
N ILE A 48 0.15 0.85 4.00
CA ILE A 48 -1.13 1.52 4.21
C ILE A 48 -0.91 3.02 4.10
N VAL A 49 -1.59 3.66 3.16
CA VAL A 49 -1.56 5.13 2.99
C VAL A 49 -2.90 5.69 3.47
N ARG A 50 -2.85 6.49 4.53
CA ARG A 50 -3.98 7.19 5.15
C ARG A 50 -3.57 8.65 5.41
N PRO A 51 -3.69 9.56 4.44
CA PRO A 51 -3.10 10.89 4.53
C PRO A 51 -3.49 11.63 5.84
N PRO A 52 -2.51 12.22 6.55
CA PRO A 52 -1.09 12.38 6.18
C PRO A 52 -0.18 11.20 6.54
N GLU A 53 -0.73 10.14 7.13
CA GLU A 53 0.00 8.99 7.65
C GLU A 53 0.30 7.94 6.57
N ARG A 54 1.45 7.30 6.73
CA ARG A 54 1.86 6.11 5.98
C ARG A 54 2.43 5.10 6.95
N LEU A 55 2.00 3.86 6.81
CA LEU A 55 2.44 2.75 7.64
C LEU A 55 3.00 1.66 6.72
N ASP A 56 4.20 1.19 7.03
CA ASP A 56 4.95 0.22 6.24
C ASP A 56 5.20 -1.03 7.09
N TYR A 57 4.89 -2.20 6.53
CA TYR A 57 4.98 -3.50 7.20
C TYR A 57 5.74 -4.50 6.33
N ASP A 58 6.45 -5.41 6.97
CA ASP A 58 7.22 -6.43 6.25
C ASP A 58 6.41 -7.72 6.00
N THR A 59 5.24 -7.89 6.63
CA THR A 59 4.36 -9.04 6.44
C THR A 59 2.93 -8.64 6.07
N PHE A 60 2.25 -9.49 5.30
CA PHE A 60 0.87 -9.25 4.87
C PHE A 60 -0.08 -9.28 6.07
N ASP A 61 0.01 -10.33 6.91
CA ASP A 61 -0.90 -10.56 8.03
C ASP A 61 -0.89 -9.39 9.03
N GLU A 62 0.29 -8.81 9.31
CA GLU A 62 0.41 -7.64 10.18
C GLU A 62 -0.25 -6.39 9.55
N ALA A 63 0.02 -6.16 8.26
CA ALA A 63 -0.56 -5.03 7.55
C ALA A 63 -2.09 -5.17 7.43
N GLU A 64 -2.59 -6.37 7.15
CA GLU A 64 -4.02 -6.64 7.05
C GLU A 64 -4.71 -6.42 8.40
N ALA A 65 -4.17 -6.97 9.49
CA ALA A 65 -4.71 -6.75 10.84
C ALA A 65 -4.77 -5.26 11.20
N MET A 66 -3.71 -4.50 10.87
CA MET A 66 -3.69 -3.06 11.09
C MET A 66 -4.67 -2.31 10.19
N PHE A 67 -4.83 -2.74 8.94
CA PHE A 67 -5.79 -2.16 8.01
C PHE A 67 -7.23 -2.38 8.47
N GLU A 68 -7.55 -3.55 9.02
CA GLU A 68 -8.88 -3.88 9.55
C GLU A 68 -9.15 -3.16 10.88
N ALA A 69 -8.18 -3.11 11.80
CA ALA A 69 -8.32 -2.44 13.08
C ALA A 69 -8.65 -0.94 12.98
N MET A 70 -8.34 -0.30 11.83
CA MET A 70 -8.69 1.09 11.55
C MET A 70 -10.15 1.30 11.09
N GLU A 71 -10.96 0.23 10.93
CA GLU A 71 -12.41 0.37 10.65
C GLU A 71 -13.24 0.70 11.91
N GLU A 72 -12.64 0.74 13.11
CA GLU A 72 -13.25 1.22 14.37
C GLU A 72 -13.02 2.73 14.63
#